data_AF-L8MC15-F1
#
_entry.id   AF-L8MC15-F1
#
_cell.length_a   1.000
_cell.length_b   1.000
_cell.length_c   1.000
_cell.angle_alpha   90.00
_cell.angle_beta   90.00
_cell.angle_gamma   90.00
#
_symmetry.space_group_name_H-M   'P 1'
#
loop_
_entity.id
_entity.type
_entity.pdbx_description
1 polymer ?
#
loop_
_entity_poly.entity_id
_entity_poly.type
_entity_poly.pdbx_seq_one_letter_code
_entity_poly.pdbx_strand_id
1 'polypeptide(L)'
;MTDNPLHDKLKAQVDNSQWLQKFKEIGENLKLIKSAIPITTLCQLKWNTSKNGLDIHCPNEETWNFLKQETATIAKLPFKGDHIAIFWQDQTVSCDF
;
A
#
# COMPACT_ATOMS: atom_id res chain seq x y z
N MET A 1 -7.07 -37.06 -17.88
CA MET A 1 -6.72 -35.71 -17.40
C MET A 1 -6.09 -35.00 -18.59
N THR A 2 -6.85 -34.14 -19.26
CA THR A 2 -6.35 -33.38 -20.41
C THR A 2 -5.59 -32.18 -19.87
N ASP A 3 -4.29 -32.35 -19.67
CA ASP A 3 -3.36 -31.23 -19.57
C ASP A 3 -3.57 -30.35 -20.81
N ASN A 4 -3.97 -29.11 -20.60
CA ASN A 4 -4.06 -28.13 -21.67
C ASN A 4 -2.74 -27.33 -21.64
N PRO A 5 -1.71 -27.74 -22.40
CA PRO A 5 -0.40 -27.11 -22.34
C PRO A 5 -0.41 -25.62 -22.70
N LEU A 6 -1.46 -25.15 -23.38
CA LEU A 6 -1.66 -23.72 -23.63
C LEU A 6 -2.12 -22.99 -22.37
N HIS A 7 -3.05 -23.59 -21.61
CA HIS A 7 -3.49 -23.08 -20.32
C HIS A 7 -2.33 -22.99 -19.32
N ASP A 8 -1.48 -24.02 -19.24
CA ASP A 8 -0.38 -24.03 -18.28
C ASP A 8 0.72 -23.03 -18.65
N LYS A 9 1.00 -22.86 -19.95
CA LYS A 9 1.89 -21.79 -20.44
C LYS A 9 1.34 -20.40 -20.13
N LEU A 10 0.05 -20.17 -20.37
CA LEU A 10 -0.58 -18.88 -20.08
C LEU A 10 -0.60 -18.60 -18.56
N LYS A 11 -0.90 -19.62 -17.75
CA LYS A 11 -0.85 -19.52 -16.29
C LYS A 11 0.56 -19.18 -15.81
N ALA A 12 1.58 -19.88 -16.32
CA ALA A 12 2.97 -19.58 -15.99
C ALA A 12 3.38 -18.16 -16.43
N GLN A 13 2.92 -17.68 -17.58
CA GLN A 13 3.18 -16.30 -18.02
C GLN A 13 2.50 -15.26 -17.12
N VAL A 14 1.28 -15.53 -16.68
CA VAL A 14 0.55 -14.67 -15.74
C VAL A 14 1.23 -14.68 -14.37
N ASP A 15 1.61 -15.85 -13.85
CA ASP A 15 2.28 -15.99 -12.56
C ASP A 15 3.68 -15.36 -12.54
N ASN A 16 4.39 -15.41 -13.67
CA ASN A 16 5.68 -14.74 -13.86
C ASN A 16 5.55 -13.26 -14.28
N SER A 17 4.33 -12.74 -14.40
CA SER A 17 4.12 -11.33 -14.76
C SER A 17 4.59 -10.43 -13.61
N GLN A 18 5.61 -9.62 -13.88
CA GLN A 18 6.10 -8.61 -12.94
C GLN A 18 5.00 -7.66 -12.48
N TRP A 19 4.06 -7.33 -13.38
CA TRP A 19 2.92 -6.49 -13.05
C TRP A 19 1.99 -7.14 -12.02
N LEU A 20 1.70 -8.45 -12.19
CA LEU A 20 0.85 -9.18 -11.25
C LEU A 20 1.52 -9.29 -9.87
N GLN A 21 2.83 -9.54 -9.84
CA GLN A 21 3.59 -9.58 -8.59
C GLN A 21 3.55 -8.23 -7.88
N LYS A 22 3.79 -7.12 -8.61
CA LYS A 22 3.68 -5.77 -8.05
C LYS A 22 2.27 -5.44 -7.55
N PHE A 23 1.22 -5.90 -8.24
CA PHE A 23 -0.16 -5.70 -7.78
C PHE A 23 -0.46 -6.49 -6.50
N LYS A 24 0.04 -7.73 -6.39
CA LYS A 24 -0.06 -8.54 -5.15
C LYS A 24 0.65 -7.84 -3.99
N GLU A 25 1.87 -7.34 -4.21
CA GLU A 25 2.63 -6.60 -3.20
C GLU A 25 1.91 -5.34 -2.72
N ILE A 26 1.32 -4.55 -3.63
CA ILE A 26 0.49 -3.39 -3.27
C ILE A 26 -0.68 -3.84 -2.38
N GLY A 27 -1.35 -4.94 -2.75
CA GLY A 27 -2.45 -5.50 -1.97
C GLY A 27 -2.02 -5.94 -0.57
N GLU A 28 -0.85 -6.56 -0.43
CA GLU A 28 -0.26 -6.96 0.86
C GLU A 28 0.09 -5.74 1.71
N ASN A 29 0.74 -4.73 1.12
CA ASN A 29 1.06 -3.46 1.78
C ASN A 29 -0.19 -2.75 2.32
N LEU A 30 -1.26 -2.70 1.52
CA LEU A 30 -2.53 -2.09 1.95
C LEU A 30 -3.18 -2.86 3.11
N LYS A 31 -3.12 -4.20 3.10
CA LYS A 31 -3.61 -5.03 4.21
C LYS A 31 -2.77 -4.83 5.46
N LEU A 32 -1.45 -4.79 5.32
CA LEU A 32 -0.51 -4.54 6.41
C LEU A 32 -0.82 -3.21 7.11
N ILE A 33 -0.95 -2.13 6.34
CA ILE A 33 -1.25 -0.79 6.87
C ILE A 33 -2.58 -0.78 7.62
N LYS A 34 -3.65 -1.34 7.04
CA LYS A 34 -4.97 -1.41 7.70
C LYS A 34 -4.95 -2.25 8.97
N SER A 35 -4.17 -3.33 9.00
CA SER A 35 -4.08 -4.21 10.17
C SER A 35 -3.24 -3.58 11.29
N ALA A 36 -2.14 -2.92 10.95
CA ALA A 36 -1.25 -2.33 11.93
C ALA A 36 -1.81 -1.00 12.49
N ILE A 37 -2.55 -0.25 11.66
CA ILE A 37 -3.03 1.08 11.98
C ILE A 37 -4.51 1.19 11.57
N PRO A 38 -5.44 0.68 12.40
CA PRO A 38 -6.85 0.52 12.03
C PRO A 38 -7.55 1.82 11.63
N ILE A 39 -7.13 2.97 12.18
CA ILE A 39 -7.74 4.26 11.85
C ILE A 39 -7.58 4.64 10.37
N THR A 40 -6.60 4.05 9.66
CA THR A 40 -6.41 4.23 8.21
C THR A 40 -7.60 3.72 7.39
N THR A 41 -8.49 2.91 7.96
CA THR A 41 -9.76 2.50 7.33
C THR A 41 -10.73 3.67 7.10
N LEU A 42 -10.59 4.76 7.86
CA LEU A 42 -11.35 6.00 7.68
C LEU A 42 -10.74 6.90 6.59
N CYS A 43 -9.51 6.62 6.17
CA CYS A 43 -8.78 7.41 5.18
C CYS A 43 -9.00 6.90 3.76
N GLN A 44 -8.82 7.79 2.79
CA GLN A 44 -8.69 7.39 1.39
C GLN A 44 -7.23 7.01 1.12
N LEU A 45 -7.00 5.73 0.80
CA LEU A 45 -5.68 5.17 0.49
C LEU A 45 -5.47 5.14 -1.03
N LYS A 46 -4.38 5.75 -1.51
CA LYS A 46 -4.01 5.77 -2.94
C LYS A 46 -2.58 5.33 -3.13
N TRP A 47 -2.35 4.34 -3.99
CA TRP A 47 -1.00 3.97 -4.37
C TRP A 47 -0.44 4.98 -5.38
N ASN A 48 0.70 5.57 -5.07
CA ASN A 48 1.44 6.47 -5.92
C ASN A 48 2.50 5.69 -6.69
N THR A 49 2.24 5.41 -7.97
CA THR A 49 3.14 4.62 -8.81
C THR A 49 4.44 5.35 -9.12
N SER A 50 4.41 6.68 -9.28
CA SER A 50 5.58 7.49 -9.61
C SER A 50 6.60 7.54 -8.49
N LYS A 51 6.13 7.55 -7.24
CA LYS A 51 6.97 7.54 -6.04
C LYS A 51 7.07 6.15 -5.39
N ASN A 52 6.47 5.12 -6.00
CA ASN A 52 6.41 3.75 -5.51
C ASN A 52 5.99 3.64 -4.02
N GLY A 53 4.84 4.20 -3.66
CA GLY A 53 4.40 4.17 -2.25
C GLY A 53 2.95 4.57 -2.05
N LEU A 54 2.59 4.94 -0.82
CA LEU A 54 1.19 5.09 -0.39
C LEU A 54 0.87 6.52 0.08
N ASP A 55 -0.12 7.13 -0.55
CA ASP A 55 -0.74 8.37 -0.12
C ASP A 55 -1.99 8.07 0.73
N ILE A 56 -2.01 8.56 1.97
CA ILE A 56 -3.09 8.40 2.95
C ILE A 56 -3.78 9.75 3.14
N HIS A 57 -4.98 9.92 2.59
CA HIS A 57 -5.75 11.15 2.75
C HIS A 57 -6.74 11.02 3.92
N CYS A 58 -6.52 11.82 4.95
CA CYS A 58 -7.33 11.81 6.17
C CYS A 58 -8.64 12.59 5.99
N PRO A 59 -9.77 12.12 6.52
CA PRO A 59 -11.07 12.78 6.37
C PRO A 59 -11.21 14.02 7.26
N ASN A 60 -10.46 14.10 8.36
CA ASN A 60 -10.53 15.18 9.34
C ASN A 60 -9.20 15.33 10.10
N GLU A 61 -9.09 16.44 10.85
CA GLU A 61 -7.89 16.79 11.63
C GLU A 61 -7.55 15.76 12.71
N GLU A 62 -8.57 15.21 13.38
CA GLU A 62 -8.39 14.23 14.45
C GLU A 62 -7.67 12.97 13.95
N THR A 63 -8.13 12.42 12.82
CA THR A 63 -7.52 11.26 12.18
C THR A 63 -6.09 11.56 11.73
N TRP A 64 -5.86 12.75 11.19
CA TRP A 64 -4.53 13.18 10.76
C TRP A 64 -3.56 13.32 11.94
N ASN A 65 -3.99 13.96 13.03
CA ASN A 65 -3.17 14.13 14.23
C ASN A 65 -2.82 12.79 14.88
N PHE A 66 -3.76 11.84 14.91
CA PHE A 66 -3.48 10.49 15.39
C PHE A 66 -2.42 9.80 14.50
N LEU A 67 -2.64 9.79 13.18
CA LEU A 67 -1.71 9.14 12.24
C LEU A 67 -0.33 9.79 12.24
N LYS A 68 -0.25 11.10 12.47
CA LYS A 68 1.00 11.84 12.64
C LYS A 68 1.79 11.38 13.87
N GLN A 69 1.12 10.99 14.95
CA GLN A 69 1.77 10.43 16.14
C GLN A 69 2.24 8.99 15.92
N GLU A 70 1.59 8.26 15.01
CA GLU A 70 1.93 6.88 14.65
C GLU A 70 3.03 6.77 13.59
N THR A 71 3.66 7.86 13.17
CA THR A 71 4.70 7.86 12.12
C THR A 71 5.88 6.93 12.45
N ALA A 72 6.26 6.83 13.73
CA ALA A 72 7.29 5.90 14.18
C ALA A 72 6.87 4.42 14.09
N THR A 73 5.58 4.13 14.27
CA THR A 73 5.00 2.79 14.05
C THR A 73 4.96 2.48 12.56
N ILE A 74 4.52 3.45 11.74
CA ILE A 74 4.48 3.37 10.27
C ILE A 74 5.86 3.02 9.72
N ALA A 75 6.90 3.76 10.11
CA ALA A 75 8.27 3.58 9.62
C ALA A 75 8.88 2.20 9.96
N LYS A 76 8.32 1.48 10.93
CA LYS A 76 8.80 0.13 11.31
C LYS A 76 8.05 -0.99 10.61
N LEU A 77 7.02 -0.68 9.84
CA LEU A 77 6.27 -1.70 9.11
C LEU A 77 7.15 -2.32 8.03
N PRO A 78 7.03 -3.63 7.77
CA PRO A 78 7.68 -4.28 6.63
C PRO A 78 6.98 -3.90 5.31
N PHE A 79 6.90 -2.60 5.04
CA PHE A 79 6.27 -2.02 3.86
C PHE A 79 7.21 -2.14 2.66
N LYS A 80 6.72 -2.72 1.56
CA LYS A 80 7.47 -2.90 0.32
C LYS A 80 7.19 -1.75 -0.64
N GLY A 81 7.66 -0.56 -0.29
CA GLY A 81 7.56 0.65 -1.09
C GLY A 81 8.47 1.73 -0.50
N ASP A 82 8.66 2.81 -1.23
CA ASP A 82 9.74 3.76 -0.94
C ASP A 82 9.26 4.88 0.00
N HIS A 83 7.95 5.12 0.06
CA HIS A 83 7.39 6.18 0.90
C HIS A 83 5.94 5.92 1.34
N ILE A 84 5.56 6.57 2.44
CA ILE A 84 4.17 6.78 2.84
C ILE A 84 3.98 8.26 3.16
N ALA A 85 2.97 8.89 2.58
CA ALA A 85 2.64 10.28 2.84
C ALA A 85 1.20 10.42 3.38
N ILE A 86 1.04 11.22 4.43
CA ILE A 86 -0.21 11.41 5.17
C ILE A 86 -0.68 12.85 4.94
N PHE A 87 -1.83 13.00 4.31
CA PHE A 87 -2.39 14.28 3.88
C PHE A 87 -3.63 14.66 4.66
N TRP A 88 -3.76 15.94 4.97
CA TRP A 88 -5.02 16.56 5.37
C TRP A 88 -5.03 18.02 4.90
N GLN A 89 -5.98 18.37 4.03
CA GLN A 89 -6.01 19.67 3.35
C GLN A 89 -4.64 19.98 2.73
N ASP A 90 -4.03 21.12 3.08
CA ASP A 90 -2.71 21.55 2.58
C ASP A 90 -1.53 21.02 3.42
N GLN A 91 -1.80 20.21 4.45
CA GLN A 91 -0.79 19.66 5.36
C GLN A 91 -0.36 18.26 4.93
N THR A 92 0.95 17.99 5.03
CA THR A 92 1.55 16.70 4.68
C THR A 92 2.59 16.27 5.72
N VAL A 93 2.59 14.98 6.04
CA VAL A 93 3.66 14.31 6.81
C VAL A 93 4.14 13.12 5.99
N SER A 94 5.45 12.95 5.86
CA SER A 94 6.05 11.88 5.07
C SER A 94 6.90 10.95 5.94
N CYS A 95 6.82 9.65 5.63
CA CYS A 95 7.64 8.59 6.18
C CYS A 95 8.36 7.90 5.02
N ASP A 96 9.69 7.96 5.01
CA ASP A 96 10.54 7.28 4.03
C ASP A 96 11.05 5.95 4.60
N PHE A 97 11.24 4.94 3.75
CA PHE A 97 11.58 3.55 4.12
C PHE A 97 12.89 3.06 3.50
#